data_AF-A0A319AKA9-F1
#
_entry.id   AF-A0A319AKA9-F1
#
_cell.length_a   1.000
_cell.length_b   1.000
_cell.length_c   1.000
_cell.angle_alpha   90.00
_cell.angle_beta   90.00
_cell.angle_gamma   90.00
#
_symmetry.space_group_name_H-M   'P 1'
#
loop_
_entity.id
_entity.type
_entity.pdbx_description
1 polymer ?
#
loop_
_entity_poly.entity_id
_entity_poly.type
_entity_poly.pdbx_seq_one_letter_code
_entity_poly.pdbx_strand_id
1 'polypeptide(L)'
;MKFSSWVLLLTSGLDLVQGLQIPLGRAKDSFAGKLHIIYGDCNLEEAADATHRVGSFDVQAGAHPDRLVWIVPENAQESQCLLAFHGCAMVGRSPPISLDQASHNPQEESQFDKDSVIWFDGVEYMRSQPHARAVVDSVAAKNSSIGIVGAGIAGLLTSHLLSSVGVHNWHIHEASRRSGGRIRTAYLNATSPEDYQYFDMGPMRLPSKIRYTGTTEVLPFEDHRLVISLIAKLNRLNADHHPELQMEFLPFELMPGEEEPSPTLKDLDVDEQQKYTEFLAERMYRAHKSALSAGSPHWSEGAYLRQLISPQNQMINYIADNDDTPIWESLYWNKYFSASSWQTLDKGFESLPRAFAPHIAGKITLNRRIHGLDYNESTNKISLLWRNDPHHHDFVAEEYDYAVVAAPFSMVRAWELPNYSELLDRAIHELHFTQACKVALHYRTRFWEEGNDPQYRGCASVGYPGAGDMCYPPYQVNSTGPAVVLATFTTGNLARTMSALGEVDHVALAQRGMVHLHGKVADEEFTGLHERLCWEDDEFQGGAWASPLGNQQERFLPAIYRTEAKTVFIGEHTAYTHAWLSSAVDSAFRGTIQLLLDLGLVDEAREIVESWEARWIKL
;
A
#
# COMPACT_ATOMS: atom_id res chain seq x y z
N MET A 1 40.04 -3.53 -9.34
CA MET A 1 38.72 -3.30 -8.72
C MET A 1 38.70 -1.84 -8.30
N LYS A 2 37.77 -1.04 -8.83
CA LYS A 2 37.59 0.37 -8.51
C LYS A 2 36.18 0.50 -7.98
N PHE A 3 36.03 0.89 -6.73
CA PHE A 3 34.73 1.34 -6.22
C PHE A 3 34.53 2.76 -6.73
N SER A 4 33.64 2.94 -7.71
CA SER A 4 33.42 4.20 -8.42
C SER A 4 32.36 5.09 -7.78
N SER A 5 31.46 4.52 -6.97
CA SER A 5 30.50 5.24 -6.14
C SER A 5 30.32 4.55 -4.79
N TRP A 6 30.12 5.33 -3.72
CA TRP A 6 29.87 4.83 -2.36
C TRP A 6 28.45 5.16 -2.00
N VAL A 7 27.76 4.23 -1.34
CA VAL A 7 26.45 4.54 -0.79
C VAL A 7 26.44 4.19 0.68
N LEU A 8 26.47 5.22 1.51
CA LEU A 8 26.34 5.06 2.95
C LEU A 8 24.88 5.15 3.35
N LEU A 9 24.50 4.29 4.29
CA LEU A 9 23.25 4.40 5.05
C LEU A 9 23.63 5.03 6.39
N LEU A 10 23.23 6.26 6.61
CA LEU A 10 23.69 7.01 7.75
C LEU A 10 22.76 6.79 8.94
N THR A 11 23.35 6.54 10.09
CA THR A 11 22.59 6.59 11.35
C THR A 11 22.21 8.03 11.63
N SER A 12 21.04 8.23 12.23
CA SER A 12 20.53 9.53 12.66
C SER A 12 21.64 10.46 13.15
N GLY A 13 21.84 11.58 12.44
CA GLY A 13 22.68 12.68 12.90
C GLY A 13 24.00 12.90 12.15
N LEU A 14 24.35 12.11 11.12
CA LEU A 14 25.53 12.38 10.29
C LEU A 14 25.19 12.30 8.79
N ASP A 15 25.70 13.22 7.95
CA ASP A 15 25.63 13.24 6.49
C ASP A 15 27.03 13.12 5.87
N LEU A 16 27.16 12.57 4.66
CA LEU A 16 28.46 12.45 3.98
C LEU A 16 28.52 13.39 2.78
N VAL A 17 29.52 14.26 2.76
CA VAL A 17 29.57 15.42 1.84
C VAL A 17 30.00 15.05 0.41
N GLN A 18 30.60 13.87 0.18
CA GLN A 18 31.18 13.51 -1.12
C GLN A 18 31.19 12.01 -1.44
N GLY A 19 31.06 11.68 -2.72
CA GLY A 19 31.41 10.36 -3.26
C GLY A 19 32.93 10.15 -3.23
N LEU A 20 33.43 9.39 -2.25
CA LEU A 20 34.86 9.06 -2.17
C LEU A 20 35.27 8.08 -3.31
N GLN A 21 36.54 7.64 -3.35
CA GLN A 21 36.99 6.48 -4.12
C GLN A 21 38.10 5.77 -3.32
N ILE A 22 38.08 4.44 -3.25
CA ILE A 22 39.17 3.61 -2.73
C ILE A 22 39.81 2.98 -3.96
N PRO A 23 40.90 3.55 -4.47
CA PRO A 23 41.73 2.85 -5.43
C PRO A 23 42.38 1.66 -4.71
N LEU A 24 41.88 0.45 -4.96
CA LEU A 24 42.59 -0.77 -4.59
C LEU A 24 43.89 -0.80 -5.43
N GLY A 25 45.03 -0.77 -4.74
CA GLY A 25 46.35 -0.73 -5.35
C GLY A 25 46.62 -1.98 -6.17
N ARG A 26 46.92 -1.78 -7.46
CA ARG A 26 47.52 -2.74 -8.43
C ARG A 26 47.20 -4.24 -8.22
N ALA A 27 46.13 -4.70 -8.88
CA ALA A 27 46.16 -5.96 -9.62
C ALA A 27 45.35 -5.76 -10.91
N LYS A 28 45.98 -6.04 -12.04
CA LYS A 28 45.45 -5.73 -13.38
C LYS A 28 44.37 -6.71 -13.86
N ASP A 29 44.06 -7.77 -13.11
CA ASP A 29 43.04 -8.76 -13.45
C ASP A 29 42.37 -9.29 -12.17
N SER A 30 41.05 -9.49 -12.22
CA SER A 30 40.14 -10.10 -11.22
C SER A 30 40.73 -10.41 -9.82
N PHE A 31 40.46 -9.56 -8.81
CA PHE A 31 40.71 -9.90 -7.41
C PHE A 31 39.66 -10.92 -6.94
N ALA A 32 40.11 -12.03 -6.36
CA ALA A 32 39.26 -13.05 -5.75
C ALA A 32 39.80 -13.38 -4.36
N GLY A 33 38.93 -13.40 -3.36
CA GLY A 33 39.29 -13.68 -1.98
C GLY A 33 38.60 -12.79 -0.96
N LYS A 34 38.88 -13.07 0.31
CA LYS A 34 38.28 -12.37 1.44
C LYS A 34 38.88 -10.97 1.59
N LEU A 35 38.02 -9.96 1.63
CA LEU A 35 38.39 -8.58 1.91
C LEU A 35 37.84 -8.16 3.27
N HIS A 36 38.68 -7.51 4.05
CA HIS A 36 38.33 -6.90 5.33
C HIS A 36 38.36 -5.39 5.17
N ILE A 37 37.24 -4.72 5.41
CA ILE A 37 37.19 -3.26 5.40
C ILE A 37 37.06 -2.77 6.83
N ILE A 38 37.90 -1.82 7.18
CA ILE A 38 37.93 -1.14 8.46
C ILE A 38 37.85 0.37 8.26
N TYR A 39 37.41 1.07 9.28
CA TYR A 39 37.43 2.53 9.39
C TYR A 39 38.32 2.93 10.56
N GLY A 40 39.30 3.80 10.31
CA GLY A 40 40.21 4.27 11.35
C GLY A 40 41.24 5.27 10.87
N ASP A 41 42.26 5.54 11.70
CA ASP A 41 43.35 6.44 11.32
C ASP A 41 43.92 6.01 9.97
N CYS A 42 44.01 6.98 9.06
CA CYS A 42 44.42 6.72 7.71
C CYS A 42 45.82 6.08 7.60
N ASN A 43 46.68 6.25 8.61
CA ASN A 43 48.03 5.70 8.66
C ASN A 43 48.12 4.34 9.39
N LEU A 44 46.99 3.70 9.71
CA LEU A 44 46.99 2.35 10.29
C LEU A 44 47.70 1.34 9.39
N GLU A 45 48.64 0.58 9.96
CA GLU A 45 49.35 -0.50 9.27
C GLU A 45 48.72 -1.88 9.55
N GLU A 46 48.10 -2.05 10.71
CA GLU A 46 47.47 -3.30 11.13
C GLU A 46 45.96 -3.15 11.32
N ALA A 47 45.20 -4.15 10.86
CA ALA A 47 43.75 -4.14 10.98
C ALA A 47 43.23 -4.29 12.42
N ALA A 48 44.08 -4.76 13.34
CA ALA A 48 43.73 -4.95 14.76
C ALA A 48 43.59 -3.62 15.52
N ASP A 49 44.27 -2.57 15.04
CA ASP A 49 44.29 -1.25 15.69
C ASP A 49 43.19 -0.33 15.16
N ALA A 50 42.28 -0.86 14.33
CA ALA A 50 41.16 -0.12 13.77
C ALA A 50 40.18 0.34 14.86
N THR A 51 39.70 1.57 14.76
CA THR A 51 38.61 2.06 15.61
C THR A 51 37.34 1.27 15.33
N HIS A 52 36.96 1.08 14.07
CA HIS A 52 35.72 0.40 13.70
C HIS A 52 35.93 -0.62 12.58
N ARG A 53 35.29 -1.80 12.69
CA ARG A 53 35.23 -2.79 11.63
C ARG A 53 33.98 -2.55 10.80
N VAL A 54 34.14 -2.27 9.51
CA VAL A 54 33.02 -2.04 8.57
C VAL A 54 32.42 -3.36 8.12
N GLY A 55 33.26 -4.33 7.77
CA GLY A 55 32.76 -5.63 7.32
C GLY A 55 33.85 -6.55 6.81
N SER A 56 33.48 -7.78 6.50
CA SER A 56 34.37 -8.74 5.87
C SER A 56 33.59 -9.61 4.91
N PHE A 57 34.05 -9.72 3.68
CA PHE A 57 33.27 -10.32 2.60
C PHE A 57 34.17 -11.04 1.61
N ASP A 58 33.61 -12.08 0.99
CA ASP A 58 34.30 -12.89 0.00
C ASP A 58 33.98 -12.37 -1.41
N VAL A 59 35.01 -11.93 -2.12
CA VAL A 59 34.91 -11.48 -3.51
C VAL A 59 35.14 -12.68 -4.42
N GLN A 60 34.11 -13.07 -5.17
CA GLN A 60 34.19 -14.20 -6.11
C GLN A 60 35.04 -13.85 -7.34
N ALA A 61 35.70 -14.85 -7.92
CA ALA A 61 36.48 -14.67 -9.14
C ALA A 61 35.58 -14.23 -10.31
N GLY A 62 35.89 -13.09 -10.94
CA GLY A 62 35.09 -12.50 -12.02
C GLY A 62 34.01 -11.52 -11.57
N ALA A 63 33.79 -11.35 -10.26
CA ALA A 63 32.92 -10.29 -9.76
C ALA A 63 33.56 -8.91 -9.92
N HIS A 64 32.76 -7.91 -10.27
CA HIS A 64 33.22 -6.53 -10.50
C HIS A 64 32.46 -5.54 -9.64
N PRO A 65 32.49 -5.68 -8.30
CA PRO A 65 31.75 -4.76 -7.47
C PRO A 65 32.36 -3.36 -7.53
N ASP A 66 31.45 -2.41 -7.55
CA ASP A 66 31.69 -1.00 -7.78
C ASP A 66 31.14 -0.14 -6.63
N ARG A 67 30.40 -0.75 -5.68
CA ARG A 67 29.87 -0.08 -4.49
C ARG A 67 30.10 -0.85 -3.18
N LEU A 68 30.19 -0.08 -2.10
CA LEU A 68 30.19 -0.56 -0.71
C LEU A 68 29.05 0.15 0.03
N VAL A 69 28.20 -0.64 0.69
CA VAL A 69 27.18 -0.19 1.63
C VAL A 69 27.73 -0.29 3.05
N TRP A 70 27.76 0.84 3.75
CA TRP A 70 28.23 0.93 5.13
C TRP A 70 27.24 1.71 5.99
N ILE A 71 26.84 1.10 7.11
CA ILE A 71 26.09 1.77 8.17
C ILE A 71 27.09 2.43 9.13
N VAL A 72 27.16 3.76 9.10
CA VAL A 72 28.13 4.54 9.88
C VAL A 72 27.79 4.48 11.37
N PRO A 73 28.69 4.07 12.28
CA PRO A 73 28.41 4.13 13.71
C PRO A 73 28.25 5.57 14.22
N GLU A 74 27.38 5.78 15.21
CA GLU A 74 27.14 7.12 15.81
C GLU A 74 28.40 7.77 16.41
N ASN A 75 29.39 6.96 16.79
CA ASN A 75 30.66 7.39 17.35
C ASN A 75 31.81 7.45 16.33
N ALA A 76 31.51 7.40 15.03
CA ALA A 76 32.52 7.51 13.98
C ALA A 76 33.20 8.89 14.04
N GLN A 77 34.54 8.90 14.03
CA GLN A 77 35.33 10.14 14.09
C GLN A 77 35.49 10.74 12.68
N GLU A 78 35.49 12.07 12.58
CA GLU A 78 35.79 12.78 11.33
C GLU A 78 37.23 12.54 10.84
N SER A 79 37.45 12.72 9.54
CA SER A 79 38.78 12.70 8.90
C SER A 79 39.55 11.38 9.01
N GLN A 80 38.87 10.27 9.31
CA GLN A 80 39.41 8.92 9.25
C GLN A 80 39.22 8.30 7.86
N CYS A 81 39.91 7.19 7.56
CA CYS A 81 39.88 6.54 6.25
C CYS A 81 39.32 5.13 6.32
N LEU A 82 38.72 4.69 5.21
CA LEU A 82 38.45 3.29 4.96
C LEU A 82 39.71 2.60 4.43
N LEU A 83 40.08 1.50 5.06
CA LEU A 83 41.24 0.69 4.71
C LEU A 83 40.78 -0.72 4.38
N ALA A 84 41.25 -1.24 3.25
CA ALA A 84 40.91 -2.57 2.76
C ALA A 84 42.12 -3.50 2.92
N PHE A 85 41.91 -4.64 3.59
CA PHE A 85 42.93 -5.65 3.86
C PHE A 85 42.56 -6.99 3.24
N HIS A 86 43.57 -7.69 2.71
CA HIS A 86 43.48 -9.10 2.32
C HIS A 86 44.52 -9.89 3.12
N GLY A 87 44.04 -10.78 4.01
CA GLY A 87 44.90 -11.33 5.06
C GLY A 87 45.46 -10.20 5.93
N CYS A 88 46.78 -10.12 6.05
CA CYS A 88 47.48 -9.05 6.77
C CYS A 88 47.95 -7.90 5.86
N ALA A 89 47.74 -7.99 4.54
CA ALA A 89 48.25 -6.98 3.60
C ALA A 89 47.17 -5.94 3.28
N MET A 90 47.52 -4.66 3.42
CA MET A 90 46.65 -3.57 2.94
C MET A 90 46.65 -3.56 1.41
N VAL A 91 45.46 -3.62 0.83
CA VAL A 91 45.23 -3.63 -0.62
C VAL A 91 44.58 -2.34 -1.13
N GLY A 92 44.08 -1.47 -0.26
CA GLY A 92 43.60 -0.14 -0.65
C GLY A 92 43.27 0.77 0.52
N ARG A 93 43.23 2.08 0.24
CA ARG A 93 42.94 3.14 1.21
C ARG A 93 42.09 4.24 0.56
N SER A 94 41.08 4.74 1.26
CA SER A 94 40.32 5.92 0.86
C SER A 94 41.06 7.22 1.19
N PRO A 95 40.69 8.34 0.55
CA PRO A 95 40.85 9.66 1.15
C PRO A 95 40.18 9.76 2.54
N PRO A 96 40.58 10.71 3.40
CA PRO A 96 39.87 11.02 4.64
C PRO A 96 38.39 11.32 4.38
N ILE A 97 37.52 10.77 5.22
CA ILE A 97 36.06 10.94 5.11
C ILE A 97 35.63 12.12 5.98
N SER A 98 34.92 13.07 5.38
CA SER A 98 34.19 14.11 6.09
C SER A 98 32.79 13.60 6.42
N LEU A 99 32.47 13.59 7.72
CA LEU A 99 31.14 13.33 8.24
C LEU A 99 30.58 14.70 8.66
N ASP A 100 29.54 15.19 7.99
CA ASP A 100 28.76 16.32 8.48
C ASP A 100 27.81 15.82 9.56
N GLN A 101 27.42 16.67 10.51
CA GLN A 101 26.21 16.39 11.29
C GLN A 101 25.00 16.63 10.39
N ALA A 102 24.12 15.62 10.29
CA ALA A 102 22.89 15.76 9.51
C ALA A 102 22.23 17.07 9.91
N SER A 103 21.95 17.93 8.92
CA SER A 103 21.44 19.26 9.22
C SER A 103 20.15 19.10 10.01
N HIS A 104 20.17 19.48 11.29
CA HIS A 104 18.96 19.56 12.07
C HIS A 104 18.13 20.64 11.37
N ASN A 105 17.15 20.23 10.56
CA ASN A 105 16.33 21.14 9.77
C ASN A 105 15.02 21.36 10.54
N PRO A 106 14.94 22.34 11.47
CA PRO A 106 13.73 22.56 12.26
C PRO A 106 12.51 22.99 11.41
N GLN A 107 12.68 23.28 10.12
CA GLN A 107 11.57 23.52 9.19
C GLN A 107 10.94 22.22 8.66
N GLU A 108 11.69 21.10 8.58
CA GLU A 108 11.13 19.77 8.34
C GLU A 108 10.46 19.21 9.61
N GLU A 109 10.90 19.63 10.79
CA GLU A 109 10.15 19.44 12.04
C GLU A 109 9.01 20.45 12.19
N SER A 110 8.17 20.61 11.16
CA SER A 110 6.86 21.21 11.38
C SER A 110 6.12 20.38 12.43
N GLN A 111 5.23 20.99 13.22
CA GLN A 111 4.44 20.27 14.22
C GLN A 111 3.64 19.10 13.60
N PHE A 112 3.37 19.16 12.29
CA PHE A 112 2.73 18.11 11.51
C PHE A 112 3.64 16.92 11.18
N ASP A 113 4.95 17.13 11.03
CA ASP A 113 5.93 16.06 10.73
C ASP A 113 6.45 15.34 11.99
N LYS A 114 6.34 15.96 13.18
CA LYS A 114 6.58 15.24 14.44
C LYS A 114 5.51 14.21 14.77
N ASP A 115 4.30 14.42 14.24
CA ASP A 115 3.15 13.53 14.41
C ASP A 115 2.95 12.60 13.19
N SER A 116 3.74 12.75 12.12
CA SER A 116 3.75 11.80 10.99
C SER A 116 4.54 10.56 11.42
N VAL A 117 3.85 9.42 11.51
CA VAL A 117 4.50 8.19 11.93
C VAL A 117 5.41 7.73 10.79
N ILE A 118 6.72 7.70 11.05
CA ILE A 118 7.70 7.07 10.17
C ILE A 118 7.34 5.58 10.08
N TRP A 119 6.84 5.13 8.94
CA TRP A 119 6.32 3.76 8.76
C TRP A 119 7.40 2.77 8.32
N PHE A 120 8.50 3.24 7.73
CA PHE A 120 9.63 2.41 7.33
C PHE A 120 10.96 3.15 7.50
N ASP A 121 11.83 2.61 8.36
CA ASP A 121 13.20 3.07 8.55
C ASP A 121 14.15 2.10 7.85
N GLY A 122 14.74 2.54 6.73
CA GLY A 122 15.63 1.73 5.91
C GLY A 122 16.96 1.40 6.59
N VAL A 123 17.42 2.25 7.53
CA VAL A 123 18.64 2.01 8.30
C VAL A 123 18.38 0.89 9.30
N GLU A 124 17.27 0.97 10.04
CA GLU A 124 16.88 -0.08 10.99
C GLU A 124 16.55 -1.39 10.27
N TYR A 125 15.88 -1.29 9.12
CA TYR A 125 15.68 -2.44 8.22
C TYR A 125 17.01 -3.11 7.88
N MET A 126 17.98 -2.36 7.36
CA MET A 126 19.28 -2.91 6.94
C MET A 126 20.09 -3.50 8.11
N ARG A 127 19.98 -2.93 9.32
CA ARG A 127 20.57 -3.53 10.54
C ARG A 127 19.95 -4.87 10.91
N SER A 128 18.63 -5.00 10.70
CA SER A 128 17.90 -6.23 11.00
C SER A 128 18.16 -7.36 9.99
N GLN A 129 18.73 -7.04 8.82
CA GLN A 129 18.95 -7.99 7.74
C GLN A 129 20.36 -8.62 7.80
N PRO A 130 20.50 -9.91 8.17
CA PRO A 130 21.80 -10.58 8.25
C PRO A 130 22.47 -10.79 6.88
N HIS A 131 21.74 -10.58 5.78
CA HIS A 131 22.18 -10.85 4.41
C HIS A 131 22.26 -9.62 3.50
N ALA A 132 22.11 -8.40 4.05
CA ALA A 132 22.26 -7.19 3.27
C ALA A 132 23.64 -7.14 2.59
N ARG A 133 23.67 -6.89 1.27
CA ARG A 133 24.92 -6.90 0.50
C ARG A 133 25.76 -5.67 0.83
N ALA A 134 26.76 -5.86 1.69
CA ALA A 134 27.75 -4.83 1.98
C ALA A 134 28.55 -4.45 0.72
N VAL A 135 28.86 -5.41 -0.15
CA VAL A 135 29.56 -5.14 -1.42
C VAL A 135 28.68 -5.53 -2.60
N VAL A 136 28.58 -4.59 -3.54
CA VAL A 136 27.58 -4.63 -4.61
C VAL A 136 28.27 -4.48 -5.95
N ASP A 137 27.95 -5.39 -6.85
CA ASP A 137 28.10 -5.22 -8.30
C ASP A 137 26.77 -4.68 -8.80
N SER A 138 26.73 -3.38 -9.06
CA SER A 138 25.49 -2.66 -9.37
C SER A 138 24.87 -3.14 -10.68
N VAL A 139 25.68 -3.56 -11.65
CA VAL A 139 25.21 -4.10 -12.92
C VAL A 139 24.55 -5.47 -12.70
N ALA A 140 25.21 -6.37 -11.97
CA ALA A 140 24.63 -7.66 -11.62
C ALA A 140 23.36 -7.49 -10.76
N ALA A 141 23.37 -6.57 -9.79
CA ALA A 141 22.23 -6.27 -8.93
C ALA A 141 21.02 -5.78 -9.74
N LYS A 142 21.22 -4.85 -10.69
CA LYS A 142 20.13 -4.36 -11.56
C LYS A 142 19.61 -5.40 -12.56
N ASN A 143 20.40 -6.43 -12.83
CA ASN A 143 20.00 -7.55 -13.69
C ASN A 143 19.36 -8.72 -12.91
N SER A 144 19.18 -8.59 -11.59
CA SER A 144 18.52 -9.61 -10.76
C SER A 144 17.10 -9.87 -11.27
N SER A 145 16.75 -11.14 -11.36
CA SER A 145 15.43 -11.62 -11.78
C SER A 145 14.41 -11.47 -10.65
N ILE A 146 13.29 -10.79 -10.92
CA ILE A 146 12.26 -10.46 -9.93
C ILE A 146 10.90 -10.98 -10.39
N GLY A 147 10.34 -11.94 -9.65
CA GLY A 147 9.00 -12.46 -9.89
C GLY A 147 7.97 -11.66 -9.11
N ILE A 148 7.10 -10.90 -9.80
CA ILE A 148 6.02 -10.14 -9.17
C ILE A 148 4.74 -10.98 -9.24
N VAL A 149 4.13 -11.28 -8.10
CA VAL A 149 2.90 -12.09 -8.02
C VAL A 149 1.70 -11.18 -7.78
N GLY A 150 0.87 -11.01 -8.80
CA GLY A 150 -0.35 -10.19 -8.79
C GLY A 150 -0.18 -8.86 -9.53
N ALA A 151 -1.05 -8.60 -10.50
CA ALA A 151 -1.15 -7.35 -11.26
C ALA A 151 -2.18 -6.37 -10.67
N GLY A 152 -2.36 -6.38 -9.35
CA GLY A 152 -3.04 -5.30 -8.63
C GLY A 152 -2.18 -4.02 -8.61
N ILE A 153 -2.72 -2.91 -8.10
CA ILE A 153 -2.03 -1.62 -8.14
C ILE A 153 -0.64 -1.65 -7.48
N ALA A 154 -0.46 -2.43 -6.41
CA ALA A 154 0.82 -2.57 -5.74
C ALA A 154 1.88 -3.22 -6.64
N GLY A 155 1.56 -4.35 -7.28
CA GLY A 155 2.48 -5.03 -8.21
C GLY A 155 2.76 -4.22 -9.48
N LEU A 156 1.74 -3.55 -10.02
CA LEU A 156 1.89 -2.63 -11.17
C LEU A 156 2.84 -1.48 -10.82
N LEU A 157 2.64 -0.82 -9.68
CA LEU A 157 3.50 0.27 -9.24
C LEU A 157 4.93 -0.21 -8.96
N THR A 158 5.13 -1.36 -8.30
CA THR A 158 6.47 -1.93 -8.10
C THR A 158 7.22 -2.12 -9.42
N SER A 159 6.56 -2.64 -10.47
CA SER A 159 7.19 -2.80 -11.78
C SER A 159 7.64 -1.46 -12.39
N HIS A 160 6.87 -0.39 -12.17
CA HIS A 160 7.19 0.96 -12.61
C HIS A 160 8.37 1.53 -11.83
N LEU A 161 8.35 1.43 -10.49
CA LEU A 161 9.41 1.94 -9.61
C LEU A 161 10.76 1.24 -9.86
N LEU A 162 10.76 -0.07 -10.06
CA LEU A 162 11.97 -0.82 -10.45
C LEU A 162 12.51 -0.34 -11.80
N SER A 163 11.61 -0.18 -12.78
CA SER A 163 12.00 0.28 -14.12
C SER A 163 12.54 1.70 -14.12
N SER A 164 12.03 2.60 -13.26
CA SER A 164 12.50 3.99 -13.22
C SER A 164 13.96 4.12 -12.78
N VAL A 165 14.49 3.13 -12.03
CA VAL A 165 15.89 3.13 -11.55
C VAL A 165 16.80 2.15 -12.29
N GLY A 166 16.33 1.62 -13.43
CA GLY A 166 17.10 0.75 -14.33
C GLY A 166 17.07 -0.74 -13.97
N VAL A 167 16.17 -1.17 -13.08
CA VAL A 167 15.94 -2.60 -12.78
C VAL A 167 14.82 -3.09 -13.69
N HIS A 168 15.19 -3.85 -14.73
CA HIS A 168 14.25 -4.23 -15.80
C HIS A 168 13.93 -5.73 -15.87
N ASN A 169 14.69 -6.58 -15.18
CA ASN A 169 14.51 -8.03 -15.22
C ASN A 169 13.42 -8.49 -14.24
N TRP A 170 12.22 -7.94 -14.38
CA TRP A 170 11.05 -8.33 -13.61
C TRP A 170 9.99 -8.90 -14.54
N HIS A 171 9.15 -9.80 -14.01
CA HIS A 171 8.00 -10.37 -14.71
C HIS A 171 6.80 -10.51 -13.78
N ILE A 172 5.61 -10.13 -14.25
CA ILE A 172 4.36 -10.17 -13.48
C ILE A 172 3.58 -11.45 -13.80
N HIS A 173 3.20 -12.20 -12.77
CA HIS A 173 2.28 -13.34 -12.88
C HIS A 173 0.94 -12.96 -12.26
N GLU A 174 -0.11 -12.96 -13.06
CA GLU A 174 -1.46 -12.57 -12.65
C GLU A 174 -2.43 -13.74 -12.81
N ALA A 175 -3.14 -14.05 -11.73
CA ALA A 175 -4.04 -15.20 -11.69
C ALA A 175 -5.26 -15.03 -12.60
N SER A 176 -5.80 -13.81 -12.69
CA SER A 176 -7.00 -13.52 -13.47
C SER A 176 -6.69 -13.18 -14.93
N ARG A 177 -7.75 -12.88 -15.69
CA ARG A 177 -7.68 -12.43 -17.09
C ARG A 177 -7.44 -10.92 -17.24
N ARG A 178 -7.27 -10.19 -16.14
CA ARG A 178 -7.16 -8.72 -16.13
C ARG A 178 -6.11 -8.25 -15.13
N SER A 179 -5.58 -7.07 -15.35
CA SER A 179 -4.88 -6.31 -14.31
C SER A 179 -5.88 -5.53 -13.46
N GLY A 180 -5.45 -5.10 -12.27
CA GLY A 180 -6.22 -4.21 -11.38
C GLY A 180 -6.60 -4.82 -10.04
N GLY A 181 -6.76 -6.15 -9.95
CA GLY A 181 -7.14 -6.82 -8.71
C GLY A 181 -8.44 -6.23 -8.13
N ARG A 182 -8.40 -5.71 -6.90
CA ARG A 182 -9.56 -5.06 -6.26
C ARG A 182 -10.04 -3.78 -6.95
N ILE A 183 -9.26 -3.20 -7.86
CA ILE A 183 -9.76 -2.16 -8.77
C ILE A 183 -10.60 -2.85 -9.85
N ARG A 184 -11.93 -2.68 -9.78
CA ARG A 184 -12.88 -3.31 -10.71
C ARG A 184 -14.06 -2.37 -10.97
N THR A 185 -14.26 -2.04 -12.25
CA THR A 185 -15.39 -1.26 -12.72
C THR A 185 -16.33 -2.18 -13.50
N ALA A 186 -17.62 -2.20 -13.16
CA ALA A 186 -18.62 -2.97 -13.89
C ALA A 186 -19.25 -2.10 -14.97
N TYR A 187 -18.93 -2.36 -16.24
CA TYR A 187 -19.58 -1.74 -17.39
C TYR A 187 -20.76 -2.63 -17.83
N LEU A 188 -21.98 -2.14 -17.70
CA LEU A 188 -23.20 -2.91 -17.98
C LEU A 188 -23.66 -2.72 -19.42
N ASN A 189 -24.62 -3.53 -19.86
CA ASN A 189 -25.22 -3.42 -21.21
C ASN A 189 -24.21 -3.60 -22.36
N ALA A 190 -23.13 -4.36 -22.13
CA ALA A 190 -22.02 -4.57 -23.07
C ALA A 190 -21.39 -3.26 -23.58
N THR A 191 -21.36 -2.24 -22.71
CA THR A 191 -20.88 -0.91 -23.06
C THR A 191 -19.38 -0.76 -22.86
N SER A 192 -18.84 0.29 -23.47
CA SER A 192 -17.48 0.77 -23.26
C SER A 192 -17.45 1.85 -22.17
N PRO A 193 -16.25 2.22 -21.69
CA PRO A 193 -16.11 3.31 -20.73
C PRO A 193 -16.66 4.66 -21.22
N GLU A 194 -16.68 4.89 -22.54
CA GLU A 194 -17.19 6.12 -23.16
C GLU A 194 -18.72 6.25 -23.09
N ASP A 195 -19.43 5.16 -22.82
CA ASP A 195 -20.90 5.13 -22.77
C ASP A 195 -21.48 5.42 -21.38
N TYR A 196 -20.61 5.59 -20.36
CA TYR A 196 -20.99 6.00 -19.00
C TYR A 196 -22.10 5.13 -18.34
N GLN A 197 -22.14 3.84 -18.64
CA GLN A 197 -23.07 2.88 -18.02
C GLN A 197 -22.31 1.93 -17.08
N TYR A 198 -21.71 2.49 -16.02
CA TYR A 198 -20.83 1.73 -15.13
C TYR A 198 -20.94 2.05 -13.64
N PHE A 199 -20.48 1.15 -12.78
CA PHE A 199 -20.16 1.54 -11.39
C PHE A 199 -18.91 0.83 -10.89
N ASP A 200 -18.19 1.50 -9.99
CA ASP A 200 -17.02 0.90 -9.35
C ASP A 200 -17.41 -0.09 -8.25
N MET A 201 -17.08 -1.36 -8.50
CA MET A 201 -17.33 -2.49 -7.59
C MET A 201 -16.22 -2.64 -6.54
N GLY A 202 -15.08 -1.98 -6.75
CA GLY A 202 -13.99 -1.86 -5.79
C GLY A 202 -13.89 -0.44 -5.21
N PRO A 203 -12.72 0.23 -5.29
CA PRO A 203 -12.58 1.63 -4.90
C PRO A 203 -13.40 2.52 -5.84
N MET A 204 -14.15 3.47 -5.26
CA MET A 204 -15.08 4.33 -6.01
C MET A 204 -14.87 5.83 -5.74
N ARG A 205 -14.05 6.18 -4.74
CA ARG A 205 -13.79 7.56 -4.32
C ARG A 205 -12.46 7.71 -3.58
N LEU A 206 -11.88 8.91 -3.65
CA LEU A 206 -10.68 9.35 -2.96
C LEU A 206 -11.00 10.65 -2.20
N PRO A 207 -10.65 10.78 -0.92
CA PRO A 207 -10.73 12.06 -0.22
C PRO A 207 -9.64 12.99 -0.79
N SER A 208 -9.98 14.25 -0.97
CA SER A 208 -9.09 15.24 -1.62
C SER A 208 -8.78 16.45 -0.76
N LYS A 209 -9.68 16.86 0.14
CA LYS A 209 -9.45 17.94 1.09
C LYS A 209 -10.04 17.62 2.45
N ILE A 210 -9.50 18.25 3.50
CA ILE A 210 -10.03 18.26 4.85
C ILE A 210 -10.23 19.71 5.31
N ARG A 211 -11.30 19.96 6.07
CA ARG A 211 -11.57 21.27 6.71
C ARG A 211 -11.44 21.10 8.21
N TYR A 212 -10.72 22.00 8.87
CA TYR A 212 -10.64 21.98 10.34
C TYR A 212 -11.89 22.57 10.96
N THR A 213 -12.47 21.85 11.92
CA THR A 213 -13.64 22.31 12.67
C THR A 213 -13.35 23.63 13.37
N GLY A 214 -14.21 24.63 13.19
CA GLY A 214 -14.06 25.96 13.78
C GLY A 214 -13.13 26.90 13.02
N THR A 215 -12.61 26.51 11.85
CA THR A 215 -11.80 27.39 10.97
C THR A 215 -12.34 27.43 9.54
N THR A 216 -11.89 28.43 8.78
CA THR A 216 -12.14 28.51 7.32
C THR A 216 -11.07 27.80 6.50
N GLU A 217 -10.07 27.20 7.16
CA GLU A 217 -8.91 26.57 6.54
C GLU A 217 -9.28 25.22 5.90
N VAL A 218 -8.83 25.04 4.66
CA VAL A 218 -9.02 23.82 3.88
C VAL A 218 -7.67 23.38 3.35
N LEU A 219 -7.22 22.19 3.74
CA LEU A 219 -5.94 21.62 3.33
C LEU A 219 -6.14 20.41 2.42
N PRO A 220 -5.18 20.09 1.54
CA PRO A 220 -5.16 18.83 0.81
C PRO A 220 -5.15 17.63 1.76
N PHE A 221 -5.81 16.54 1.37
CA PHE A 221 -5.76 15.29 2.11
C PHE A 221 -4.48 14.52 1.77
N GLU A 222 -3.44 14.71 2.58
CA GLU A 222 -2.07 14.26 2.28
C GLU A 222 -1.90 12.74 2.13
N ASP A 223 -2.67 11.93 2.86
CA ASP A 223 -2.53 10.47 2.83
C ASP A 223 -2.79 9.86 1.43
N HIS A 224 -3.44 10.59 0.51
CA HIS A 224 -3.68 10.15 -0.88
C HIS A 224 -2.79 10.83 -1.93
N ARG A 225 -1.84 11.68 -1.50
CA ARG A 225 -0.98 12.45 -2.40
C ARG A 225 -0.22 11.56 -3.37
N LEU A 226 0.25 10.39 -2.95
CA LEU A 226 0.94 9.45 -3.84
C LEU A 226 0.03 8.86 -4.92
N VAL A 227 -1.22 8.56 -4.60
CA VAL A 227 -2.18 8.05 -5.58
C VAL A 227 -2.41 9.10 -6.66
N ILE A 228 -2.60 10.36 -6.25
CA ILE A 228 -2.77 11.50 -7.17
C ILE A 228 -1.49 11.70 -8.00
N SER A 229 -0.32 11.63 -7.38
CA SER A 229 0.98 11.76 -8.06
C SER A 229 1.21 10.63 -9.07
N LEU A 230 0.79 9.41 -8.75
CA LEU A 230 0.86 8.26 -9.65
C LEU A 230 -0.02 8.47 -10.88
N ILE A 231 -1.26 8.91 -10.69
CA ILE A 231 -2.18 9.23 -11.79
C ILE A 231 -1.57 10.32 -12.69
N ALA A 232 -1.05 11.39 -12.09
CA ALA A 232 -0.38 12.45 -12.84
C ALA A 232 0.86 11.95 -13.60
N LYS A 233 1.65 11.06 -13.00
CA LYS A 233 2.82 10.44 -13.63
C LYS A 233 2.42 9.60 -14.84
N LEU A 234 1.42 8.73 -14.71
CA LEU A 234 0.92 7.90 -15.81
C LEU A 234 0.33 8.74 -16.95
N ASN A 235 -0.43 9.79 -16.63
CA ASN A 235 -0.91 10.73 -17.65
C ASN A 235 0.25 11.35 -18.44
N ARG A 236 1.34 11.77 -17.77
CA ARG A 236 2.53 12.30 -18.47
C ARG A 236 3.24 11.25 -19.33
N LEU A 237 3.36 10.02 -18.83
CA LEU A 237 4.03 8.93 -19.58
C LEU A 237 3.25 8.51 -20.83
N ASN A 238 1.92 8.60 -20.77
CA ASN A 238 1.03 8.19 -21.86
C ASN A 238 0.67 9.33 -22.82
N ALA A 239 0.94 10.60 -22.49
CA ALA A 239 0.48 11.76 -23.24
C ALA A 239 0.82 11.72 -24.74
N ASP A 240 2.02 11.29 -25.11
CA ASP A 240 2.52 11.35 -26.49
C ASP A 240 2.08 10.14 -27.35
N HIS A 241 1.87 8.98 -26.73
CA HIS A 241 1.67 7.71 -27.45
C HIS A 241 0.31 7.06 -27.20
N HIS A 242 -0.31 7.36 -26.06
CA HIS A 242 -1.56 6.76 -25.59
C HIS A 242 -2.49 7.81 -24.93
N PRO A 243 -2.85 8.91 -25.63
CA PRO A 243 -3.73 9.96 -25.08
C PRO A 243 -5.11 9.43 -24.67
N GLU A 244 -5.56 8.31 -25.26
CA GLU A 244 -6.78 7.60 -24.87
C GLU A 244 -6.77 7.04 -23.45
N LEU A 245 -5.59 6.92 -22.82
CA LEU A 245 -5.43 6.45 -21.44
C LEU A 245 -5.40 7.59 -20.41
N GLN A 246 -5.64 8.83 -20.83
CA GLN A 246 -5.69 9.98 -19.92
C GLN A 246 -6.79 9.79 -18.87
N MET A 247 -6.40 9.92 -17.61
CA MET A 247 -7.30 9.88 -16.46
C MET A 247 -7.65 11.29 -15.99
N GLU A 248 -8.93 11.51 -15.72
CA GLU A 248 -9.44 12.78 -15.19
C GLU A 248 -10.22 12.55 -13.89
N PHE A 249 -10.13 13.49 -12.96
CA PHE A 249 -10.89 13.44 -11.72
C PHE A 249 -12.24 14.11 -11.88
N LEU A 250 -13.29 13.46 -11.36
CA LEU A 250 -14.63 14.03 -11.23
C LEU A 250 -14.99 14.23 -9.75
N PRO A 251 -15.81 15.23 -9.40
CA PRO A 251 -16.32 15.35 -8.03
C PRO A 251 -17.30 14.22 -7.71
N PHE A 252 -17.15 13.59 -6.55
CA PHE A 252 -17.98 12.46 -6.11
C PHE A 252 -19.17 12.87 -5.23
N GLU A 253 -19.09 14.03 -4.58
CA GLU A 253 -20.06 14.46 -3.56
C GLU A 253 -21.40 14.92 -4.12
N LEU A 254 -22.43 14.89 -3.27
CA LEU A 254 -23.75 15.49 -3.49
C LEU A 254 -23.61 17.00 -3.81
N MET A 255 -24.54 17.53 -4.62
CA MET A 255 -24.75 18.99 -4.63
C MET A 255 -25.18 19.43 -3.22
N PRO A 256 -24.82 20.64 -2.75
CA PRO A 256 -25.05 21.05 -1.37
C PRO A 256 -26.56 21.16 -1.10
N GLY A 257 -27.14 20.08 -0.60
CA GLY A 257 -28.24 20.10 0.37
C GLY A 257 -27.64 20.28 1.76
N GLU A 258 -28.44 20.72 2.72
CA GLU A 258 -28.03 20.93 4.13
C GLU A 258 -27.11 19.79 4.58
N GLU A 259 -25.98 20.13 5.21
CA GLU A 259 -25.03 19.17 5.79
C GLU A 259 -25.80 18.20 6.68
N GLU A 260 -26.22 17.06 6.11
CA GLU A 260 -26.87 16.05 6.92
C GLU A 260 -25.79 15.48 7.84
N PRO A 261 -26.07 15.39 9.15
CA PRO A 261 -25.13 14.79 10.08
C PRO A 261 -24.78 13.38 9.61
N SER A 262 -23.57 12.92 9.96
CA SER A 262 -23.17 11.51 9.83
C SER A 262 -24.34 10.60 10.23
N PRO A 263 -24.54 9.41 9.63
CA PRO A 263 -25.57 8.46 10.07
C PRO A 263 -25.58 8.23 11.59
N THR A 264 -24.41 8.31 12.24
CA THR A 264 -24.20 8.24 13.70
C THR A 264 -24.76 9.43 14.50
N LEU A 265 -25.02 10.55 13.83
CA LEU A 265 -25.46 11.82 14.40
C LEU A 265 -26.93 12.12 14.08
N LYS A 266 -27.56 11.37 13.18
CA LYS A 266 -28.91 11.63 12.70
C LYS A 266 -30.00 11.53 13.78
N ASP A 267 -29.77 10.72 14.81
CA ASP A 267 -30.73 10.57 15.93
C ASP A 267 -30.44 11.53 17.11
N LEU A 268 -29.37 12.32 17.03
CA LEU A 268 -28.96 13.25 18.09
C LEU A 268 -29.47 14.66 17.79
N ASP A 269 -29.84 15.43 18.82
CA ASP A 269 -30.16 16.84 18.62
C ASP A 269 -28.91 17.67 18.29
N VAL A 270 -29.07 18.88 17.72
CA VAL A 270 -27.95 19.72 17.26
C VAL A 270 -26.92 19.99 18.38
N ASP A 271 -27.37 20.11 19.63
CA ASP A 271 -26.55 20.39 20.80
C ASP A 271 -25.77 19.13 21.24
N GLU A 272 -26.38 17.95 21.09
CA GLU A 272 -25.78 16.63 21.27
C GLU A 272 -24.82 16.24 20.14
N GLN A 273 -25.11 16.62 18.89
CA GLN A 273 -24.21 16.46 17.74
C GLN A 273 -22.95 17.32 17.89
N GLN A 274 -23.12 18.56 18.38
CA GLN A 274 -22.01 19.45 18.70
C GLN A 274 -21.16 18.86 19.84
N LYS A 275 -21.80 18.40 20.94
CA LYS A 275 -21.10 17.72 22.05
C LYS A 275 -20.42 16.43 21.61
N TYR A 276 -21.02 15.67 20.68
CA TYR A 276 -20.43 14.48 20.08
C TYR A 276 -19.18 14.85 19.29
N THR A 277 -19.29 15.84 18.40
CA THR A 277 -18.17 16.30 17.56
C THR A 277 -17.03 16.84 18.40
N GLU A 278 -17.33 17.63 19.44
CA GLU A 278 -16.35 18.13 20.42
C GLU A 278 -15.74 17.01 21.27
N PHE A 279 -16.54 16.02 21.68
CA PHE A 279 -16.07 14.85 22.42
C PHE A 279 -15.12 14.00 21.57
N LEU A 280 -15.44 13.74 20.30
CA LEU A 280 -14.55 13.01 19.41
C LEU A 280 -13.27 13.80 19.12
N ALA A 281 -13.41 15.08 18.76
CA ALA A 281 -12.28 15.94 18.40
C ALA A 281 -11.30 16.17 19.57
N GLU A 282 -11.79 16.37 20.79
CA GLU A 282 -10.91 16.68 21.93
C GLU A 282 -10.58 15.48 22.82
N ARG A 283 -11.55 14.57 23.04
CA ARG A 283 -11.39 13.48 24.03
C ARG A 283 -10.99 12.17 23.39
N MET A 284 -11.40 11.87 22.16
CA MET A 284 -11.00 10.62 21.51
C MET A 284 -9.50 10.62 21.16
N TYR A 285 -8.98 11.73 20.62
CA TYR A 285 -7.52 11.88 20.41
C TYR A 285 -6.72 11.81 21.71
N ARG A 286 -7.24 12.39 22.81
CA ARG A 286 -6.61 12.27 24.14
C ARG A 286 -6.71 10.86 24.72
N ALA A 287 -7.84 10.18 24.54
CA ALA A 287 -8.05 8.79 24.94
C ALA A 287 -7.13 7.86 24.15
N HIS A 288 -6.98 8.08 22.85
CA HIS A 288 -6.03 7.38 21.99
C HIS A 288 -4.59 7.62 22.42
N LYS A 289 -4.19 8.88 22.60
CA LYS A 289 -2.86 9.24 23.11
C LYS A 289 -2.59 8.60 24.47
N SER A 290 -3.60 8.53 25.35
CA SER A 290 -3.50 7.87 26.64
C SER A 290 -3.39 6.35 26.50
N ALA A 291 -4.15 5.75 25.58
CA ALA A 291 -4.10 4.32 25.30
C ALA A 291 -2.75 3.90 24.70
N LEU A 292 -2.21 4.67 23.75
CA LEU A 292 -0.85 4.50 23.22
C LEU A 292 0.21 4.65 24.33
N SER A 293 0.11 5.72 25.14
CA SER A 293 1.03 5.93 26.26
C SER A 293 0.95 4.84 27.33
N ALA A 294 -0.19 4.13 27.41
CA ALA A 294 -0.42 3.00 28.30
C ALA A 294 -0.16 1.64 27.63
N GLY A 295 0.36 1.61 26.38
CA GLY A 295 0.65 0.37 25.64
C GLY A 295 -0.58 -0.48 25.31
N SER A 296 -1.75 0.15 25.15
CA SER A 296 -3.04 -0.53 24.96
C SER A 296 -3.80 -0.10 23.68
N PRO A 297 -3.19 -0.10 22.47
CA PRO A 297 -3.88 0.31 21.24
C PRO A 297 -4.93 -0.69 20.72
N HIS A 298 -5.09 -1.84 21.38
CA HIS A 298 -5.85 -3.00 20.87
C HIS A 298 -7.31 -3.08 21.30
N TRP A 299 -7.76 -2.16 22.15
CA TRP A 299 -9.15 -2.10 22.55
C TRP A 299 -9.99 -1.61 21.39
N SER A 300 -11.16 -2.20 21.15
CA SER A 300 -12.12 -1.52 20.28
C SER A 300 -12.56 -0.21 20.92
N GLU A 301 -12.86 0.80 20.11
CA GLU A 301 -13.36 2.09 20.61
C GLU A 301 -14.53 1.83 21.57
N GLY A 302 -15.43 0.95 21.17
CA GLY A 302 -16.57 0.59 21.99
C GLY A 302 -16.22 -0.11 23.30
N ALA A 303 -15.26 -1.04 23.29
CA ALA A 303 -14.81 -1.69 24.52
C ALA A 303 -14.12 -0.69 25.46
N TYR A 304 -13.32 0.24 24.94
CA TYR A 304 -12.64 1.27 25.73
C TYR A 304 -13.64 2.21 26.41
N LEU A 305 -14.61 2.74 25.64
CA LEU A 305 -15.63 3.64 26.16
C LEU A 305 -16.51 2.95 27.23
N ARG A 306 -16.91 1.68 26.97
CA ARG A 306 -17.74 0.89 27.90
C ARG A 306 -16.97 0.45 29.15
N GLN A 307 -15.71 0.08 29.08
CA GLN A 307 -15.02 -0.49 30.25
C GLN A 307 -14.23 0.53 31.07
N LEU A 308 -13.70 1.59 30.44
CA LEU A 308 -12.74 2.49 31.10
C LEU A 308 -13.28 3.90 31.34
N ILE A 309 -14.26 4.38 30.56
CA ILE A 309 -14.80 5.73 30.72
C ILE A 309 -16.12 5.73 31.51
N SER A 310 -17.18 5.07 31.02
CA SER A 310 -18.46 5.07 31.72
C SER A 310 -19.34 3.86 31.35
N PRO A 311 -19.26 2.75 32.10
CA PRO A 311 -19.91 1.49 31.75
C PRO A 311 -21.43 1.49 31.69
N GLN A 312 -22.08 2.49 32.28
CA GLN A 312 -23.54 2.60 32.33
C GLN A 312 -24.10 3.69 31.40
N ASN A 313 -23.27 4.38 30.62
CA ASN A 313 -23.74 5.48 29.79
C ASN A 313 -24.38 4.95 28.49
N GLN A 314 -25.69 5.13 28.34
CA GLN A 314 -26.44 4.67 27.17
C GLN A 314 -25.99 5.35 25.87
N MET A 315 -25.52 6.60 25.94
CA MET A 315 -24.94 7.30 24.80
C MET A 315 -23.62 6.65 24.36
N ILE A 316 -22.82 6.12 25.29
CA ILE A 316 -21.63 5.34 24.93
C ILE A 316 -22.03 4.07 24.19
N ASN A 317 -23.10 3.37 24.56
CA ASN A 317 -23.55 2.17 23.85
C ASN A 317 -24.14 2.46 22.45
N TYR A 318 -24.52 3.70 22.18
CA TYR A 318 -24.96 4.16 20.87
C TYR A 318 -23.79 4.61 19.98
N ILE A 319 -22.74 5.21 20.58
CA ILE A 319 -21.55 5.73 19.89
C ILE A 319 -20.51 4.64 19.63
N ALA A 320 -20.33 3.75 20.60
CA ALA A 320 -19.44 2.63 20.53
C ALA A 320 -19.93 1.63 19.49
N ASP A 321 -19.27 1.60 18.33
CA ASP A 321 -19.59 0.63 17.29
C ASP A 321 -19.66 -0.80 17.88
N ASN A 322 -20.52 -1.63 17.29
CA ASN A 322 -20.67 -3.03 17.68
C ASN A 322 -19.50 -3.89 17.17
N ASP A 323 -18.64 -3.32 16.33
CA ASP A 323 -17.50 -4.01 15.76
C ASP A 323 -16.31 -4.05 16.75
N ASP A 324 -15.69 -5.23 16.84
CA ASP A 324 -14.53 -5.50 17.69
C ASP A 324 -13.21 -4.97 17.07
N THR A 325 -13.31 -3.98 16.17
CA THR A 325 -12.18 -3.34 15.49
C THR A 325 -11.38 -2.47 16.45
N PRO A 326 -10.04 -2.51 16.44
CA PRO A 326 -9.20 -1.68 17.32
C PRO A 326 -9.53 -0.18 17.22
N ILE A 327 -9.33 0.56 18.32
CA ILE A 327 -9.61 2.01 18.42
C ILE A 327 -8.88 2.82 17.35
N TRP A 328 -7.68 2.38 16.95
CA TRP A 328 -6.93 2.99 15.85
C TRP A 328 -7.69 2.93 14.53
N GLU A 329 -8.34 1.80 14.23
CA GLU A 329 -9.11 1.63 12.98
C GLU A 329 -10.28 2.62 12.94
N SER A 330 -11.03 2.78 14.05
CA SER A 330 -12.12 3.75 14.13
C SER A 330 -11.63 5.21 13.98
N LEU A 331 -10.56 5.58 14.68
CA LEU A 331 -9.95 6.92 14.56
C LEU A 331 -9.53 7.24 13.13
N TYR A 332 -8.93 6.25 12.47
CA TYR A 332 -8.53 6.36 11.09
C TYR A 332 -9.75 6.52 10.18
N TRP A 333 -10.79 5.69 10.31
CA TRP A 333 -12.03 5.84 9.54
C TRP A 333 -12.69 7.20 9.77
N ASN A 334 -12.77 7.67 11.02
CA ASN A 334 -13.34 8.96 11.36
C ASN A 334 -12.55 10.13 10.72
N LYS A 335 -11.21 10.04 10.66
CA LYS A 335 -10.38 11.02 9.94
C LYS A 335 -10.66 11.02 8.44
N TYR A 336 -10.84 9.85 7.82
CA TYR A 336 -11.07 9.76 6.38
C TYR A 336 -12.46 10.23 6.00
N PHE A 337 -13.46 9.88 6.79
CA PHE A 337 -14.84 10.31 6.58
C PHE A 337 -15.13 11.76 7.00
N SER A 338 -14.20 12.43 7.68
CA SER A 338 -14.25 13.89 7.90
C SER A 338 -13.69 14.72 6.73
N ALA A 339 -13.27 14.07 5.64
CA ALA A 339 -12.88 14.77 4.42
C ALA A 339 -14.01 15.66 3.89
N SER A 340 -13.66 16.88 3.52
CA SER A 340 -14.60 17.92 3.06
C SER A 340 -14.77 17.95 1.54
N SER A 341 -14.01 17.14 0.81
CA SER A 341 -14.22 16.93 -0.63
C SER A 341 -13.77 15.55 -1.10
N TRP A 342 -14.58 14.90 -1.93
CA TRP A 342 -14.30 13.59 -2.53
C TRP A 342 -14.24 13.65 -4.05
N GLN A 343 -13.34 12.86 -4.63
CA GLN A 343 -13.15 12.72 -6.06
C GLN A 343 -13.27 11.26 -6.49
N THR A 344 -13.62 11.04 -7.75
CA THR A 344 -13.59 9.74 -8.42
C THR A 344 -12.80 9.86 -9.72
N LEU A 345 -12.55 8.73 -10.39
CA LEU A 345 -11.96 8.73 -11.73
C LEU A 345 -13.04 8.66 -12.81
N ASP A 346 -12.93 9.56 -13.78
CA ASP A 346 -13.73 9.51 -15.00
C ASP A 346 -13.54 8.15 -15.68
N LYS A 347 -14.63 7.62 -16.23
CA LYS A 347 -14.69 6.31 -16.88
C LYS A 347 -14.36 5.11 -15.98
N GLY A 348 -14.30 5.33 -14.66
CA GLY A 348 -14.16 4.31 -13.62
C GLY A 348 -12.73 4.15 -13.11
N PHE A 349 -12.58 3.62 -11.90
CA PHE A 349 -11.26 3.40 -11.31
C PHE A 349 -10.40 2.41 -12.08
N GLU A 350 -11.00 1.54 -12.90
CA GLU A 350 -10.28 0.64 -13.80
C GLU A 350 -9.44 1.37 -14.87
N SER A 351 -9.65 2.67 -15.09
CA SER A 351 -8.75 3.52 -15.88
C SER A 351 -7.32 3.52 -15.34
N LEU A 352 -7.13 3.42 -14.01
CA LEU A 352 -5.82 3.41 -13.37
C LEU A 352 -4.96 2.19 -13.75
N PRO A 353 -5.38 0.93 -13.51
CA PRO A 353 -4.61 -0.23 -13.96
C PRO A 353 -4.50 -0.32 -15.49
N ARG A 354 -5.48 0.21 -16.25
CA ARG A 354 -5.41 0.26 -17.71
C ARG A 354 -4.28 1.15 -18.21
N ALA A 355 -4.01 2.27 -17.53
CA ALA A 355 -2.92 3.19 -17.87
C ALA A 355 -1.52 2.56 -17.74
N PHE A 356 -1.38 1.42 -17.04
CA PHE A 356 -0.13 0.65 -17.00
C PHE A 356 0.08 -0.28 -18.19
N ALA A 357 -0.95 -0.58 -18.99
CA ALA A 357 -0.89 -1.62 -20.01
C ALA A 357 0.28 -1.44 -21.01
N PRO A 358 0.59 -0.23 -21.52
CA PRO A 358 1.74 -0.04 -22.41
C PRO A 358 3.09 -0.30 -21.72
N HIS A 359 3.17 -0.06 -20.40
CA HIS A 359 4.41 -0.12 -19.63
C HIS A 359 4.78 -1.53 -19.15
N ILE A 360 3.80 -2.45 -19.14
CA ILE A 360 4.00 -3.86 -18.73
C ILE A 360 3.87 -4.83 -19.91
N ALA A 361 3.63 -4.32 -21.12
CA ALA A 361 3.48 -5.12 -22.32
C ALA A 361 4.69 -6.04 -22.53
N GLY A 362 4.44 -7.34 -22.69
CA GLY A 362 5.49 -8.35 -22.85
C GLY A 362 6.19 -8.82 -21.56
N LYS A 363 5.84 -8.26 -20.40
CA LYS A 363 6.38 -8.64 -19.08
C LYS A 363 5.31 -9.04 -18.06
N ILE A 364 4.14 -9.45 -18.56
CA ILE A 364 3.03 -9.95 -17.75
C ILE A 364 2.50 -11.25 -18.36
N THR A 365 2.15 -12.21 -17.50
CA THR A 365 1.39 -13.41 -17.86
C THR A 365 0.10 -13.46 -17.06
N LEU A 366 -1.02 -13.33 -17.78
CA LEU A 366 -2.37 -13.48 -17.25
C LEU A 366 -2.77 -14.97 -17.19
N ASN A 367 -3.81 -15.30 -16.42
CA ASN A 367 -4.27 -16.68 -16.18
C ASN A 367 -3.20 -17.60 -15.55
N ARG A 368 -2.26 -17.05 -14.79
CA ARG A 368 -1.25 -17.83 -14.09
C ARG A 368 -1.40 -17.64 -12.59
N ARG A 369 -2.10 -18.60 -11.98
CA ARG A 369 -2.32 -18.64 -10.52
C ARG A 369 -1.12 -19.26 -9.83
N ILE A 370 -0.38 -18.45 -9.09
CA ILE A 370 0.64 -18.97 -8.17
C ILE A 370 -0.06 -19.68 -7.00
N HIS A 371 0.49 -20.82 -6.64
CA HIS A 371 0.01 -21.73 -5.59
C HIS A 371 1.06 -21.97 -4.51
N GLY A 372 2.27 -21.46 -4.68
CA GLY A 372 3.35 -21.69 -3.74
C GLY A 372 4.62 -20.95 -4.06
N LEU A 373 5.51 -20.97 -3.08
CA LEU A 373 6.85 -20.41 -3.09
C LEU A 373 7.78 -21.49 -2.55
N ASP A 374 8.90 -21.74 -3.24
CA ASP A 374 9.93 -22.67 -2.76
C ASP A 374 11.29 -21.98 -2.72
N TYR A 375 11.89 -21.90 -1.53
CA TYR A 375 13.18 -21.25 -1.32
C TYR A 375 14.30 -22.27 -1.30
N ASN A 376 15.24 -22.12 -2.22
CA ASN A 376 16.39 -22.99 -2.34
C ASN A 376 17.61 -22.36 -1.66
N GLU A 377 17.99 -22.88 -0.49
CA GLU A 377 19.17 -22.42 0.26
C GLU A 377 20.49 -22.59 -0.51
N SER A 378 20.58 -23.60 -1.39
CA SER A 378 21.81 -23.88 -2.15
C SER A 378 22.05 -22.86 -3.27
N THR A 379 20.99 -22.44 -3.95
CA THR A 379 21.06 -21.41 -5.01
C THR A 379 20.82 -20.00 -4.48
N ASN A 380 20.31 -19.87 -3.25
CA ASN A 380 19.89 -18.62 -2.60
C ASN A 380 18.84 -17.85 -3.42
N LYS A 381 17.86 -18.59 -3.95
CA LYS A 381 16.81 -18.10 -4.85
C LYS A 381 15.44 -18.65 -4.48
N ILE A 382 14.40 -18.02 -5.01
CA ILE A 382 13.01 -18.37 -4.75
C ILE A 382 12.31 -18.78 -6.04
N SER A 383 11.56 -19.88 -6.00
CA SER A 383 10.75 -20.34 -7.12
C SER A 383 9.28 -19.99 -6.91
N LEU A 384 8.64 -19.47 -7.96
CA LEU A 384 7.19 -19.33 -8.02
C LEU A 384 6.58 -20.62 -8.55
N LEU A 385 5.63 -21.19 -7.80
CA LEU A 385 5.01 -22.49 -8.11
C LEU A 385 3.60 -22.30 -8.65
N TRP A 386 3.27 -22.93 -9.78
CA TRP A 386 1.90 -22.97 -10.29
C TRP A 386 1.57 -24.31 -10.95
N ARG A 387 0.29 -24.49 -11.28
CA ARG A 387 -0.20 -25.65 -12.04
C ARG A 387 -0.86 -25.15 -13.32
N ASN A 388 -0.55 -25.80 -14.44
CA ASN A 388 -1.24 -25.52 -15.70
C ASN A 388 -2.64 -26.17 -15.74
N ASP A 389 -2.85 -27.23 -14.96
CA ASP A 389 -4.13 -27.89 -14.74
C ASP A 389 -4.35 -28.03 -13.23
N PRO A 390 -5.47 -27.55 -12.66
CA PRO A 390 -5.76 -27.67 -11.23
C PRO A 390 -5.76 -29.09 -10.68
N HIS A 391 -5.92 -30.11 -11.54
CA HIS A 391 -5.91 -31.52 -11.16
C HIS A 391 -4.51 -32.15 -11.15
N HIS A 392 -3.49 -31.46 -11.66
CA HIS A 392 -2.11 -31.96 -11.59
C HIS A 392 -1.59 -31.94 -10.15
N HIS A 393 -0.92 -33.02 -9.76
CA HIS A 393 -0.26 -33.08 -8.46
C HIS A 393 0.95 -32.14 -8.43
N ASP A 394 1.85 -32.26 -9.41
CA ASP A 394 3.13 -31.58 -9.43
C ASP A 394 3.05 -30.13 -9.92
N PHE A 395 3.93 -29.28 -9.39
CA PHE A 395 4.05 -27.89 -9.79
C PHE A 395 4.98 -27.71 -10.99
N VAL A 396 4.68 -26.69 -11.78
CA VAL A 396 5.67 -25.98 -12.58
C VAL A 396 6.32 -24.93 -11.68
N ALA A 397 7.64 -24.82 -11.76
CA ALA A 397 8.43 -23.87 -10.99
C ALA A 397 9.22 -22.95 -11.93
N GLU A 398 9.27 -21.66 -11.59
CA GLU A 398 10.15 -20.69 -12.25
C GLU A 398 10.96 -19.96 -11.18
N GLU A 399 12.29 -20.01 -11.32
CA GLU A 399 13.24 -19.51 -10.31
C GLU A 399 13.57 -18.03 -10.55
N TYR A 400 13.59 -17.26 -9.46
CA TYR A 400 13.91 -15.84 -9.40
C TYR A 400 14.90 -15.53 -8.28
N ASP A 401 15.62 -14.42 -8.39
CA ASP A 401 16.48 -13.93 -7.30
C ASP A 401 15.63 -13.41 -6.13
N TYR A 402 14.49 -12.78 -6.42
CA TYR A 402 13.52 -12.31 -5.44
C TYR A 402 12.08 -12.48 -5.94
N ALA A 403 11.15 -12.70 -5.01
CA ALA A 403 9.72 -12.70 -5.24
C ALA A 403 9.09 -11.49 -4.52
N VAL A 404 8.30 -10.70 -5.26
CA VAL A 404 7.47 -9.63 -4.69
C VAL A 404 6.02 -10.06 -4.78
N VAL A 405 5.40 -10.35 -3.64
CA VAL A 405 4.07 -10.97 -3.56
C VAL A 405 3.03 -9.92 -3.20
N ALA A 406 2.19 -9.55 -4.16
CA ALA A 406 1.07 -8.63 -3.97
C ALA A 406 -0.28 -9.34 -3.72
N ALA A 407 -0.30 -10.67 -3.79
CA ALA A 407 -1.47 -11.48 -3.47
C ALA A 407 -1.83 -11.33 -1.97
N PRO A 408 -3.13 -11.22 -1.62
CA PRO A 408 -3.54 -11.01 -0.24
C PRO A 408 -3.33 -12.26 0.62
N PHE A 409 -3.03 -12.07 1.90
CA PHE A 409 -2.83 -13.17 2.87
C PHE A 409 -4.02 -14.10 3.03
N SER A 410 -5.24 -13.64 2.77
CA SER A 410 -6.45 -14.47 2.66
C SER A 410 -6.30 -15.60 1.62
N MET A 411 -5.54 -15.38 0.56
CA MET A 411 -5.25 -16.38 -0.48
C MET A 411 -3.90 -17.07 -0.29
N VAL A 412 -2.88 -16.34 0.15
CA VAL A 412 -1.52 -16.87 0.35
C VAL A 412 -1.48 -17.94 1.45
N ARG A 413 -2.36 -17.87 2.45
CA ARG A 413 -2.46 -18.92 3.50
C ARG A 413 -2.87 -20.31 3.00
N ALA A 414 -3.27 -20.43 1.74
CA ALA A 414 -3.59 -21.71 1.09
C ALA A 414 -2.44 -22.22 0.20
N TRP A 415 -1.29 -21.55 0.20
CA TRP A 415 -0.15 -21.89 -0.64
C TRP A 415 0.82 -22.85 0.04
N GLU A 416 1.63 -23.54 -0.75
CA GLU A 416 2.85 -24.18 -0.26
C GLU A 416 3.93 -23.11 -0.07
N LEU A 417 4.37 -22.88 1.16
CA LEU A 417 5.28 -21.79 1.51
C LEU A 417 6.60 -22.33 2.04
N PRO A 418 7.71 -21.58 1.88
CA PRO A 418 8.95 -21.91 2.56
C PRO A 418 8.78 -21.71 4.06
N ASN A 419 9.73 -22.23 4.84
CA ASN A 419 9.68 -22.11 6.28
C ASN A 419 10.02 -20.67 6.72
N TYR A 420 8.98 -19.86 6.95
CA TYR A 420 9.08 -18.51 7.48
C TYR A 420 9.21 -18.51 9.01
N SER A 421 9.56 -17.35 9.58
CA SER A 421 9.50 -17.14 11.02
C SER A 421 8.07 -17.36 11.54
N GLU A 422 7.92 -17.85 12.77
CA GLU A 422 6.60 -18.09 13.39
C GLU A 422 5.72 -16.84 13.31
N LEU A 423 6.30 -15.66 13.45
CA LEU A 423 5.55 -14.41 13.43
C LEU A 423 5.01 -14.08 12.03
N LEU A 424 5.79 -14.31 10.97
CA LEU A 424 5.37 -14.11 9.59
C LEU A 424 4.38 -15.20 9.15
N ASP A 425 4.61 -16.45 9.52
CA ASP A 425 3.69 -17.55 9.26
C ASP A 425 2.31 -17.27 9.88
N ARG A 426 2.28 -16.84 11.14
CA ARG A 426 1.05 -16.41 11.81
C ARG A 426 0.43 -15.18 11.18
N ALA A 427 1.22 -14.21 10.71
CA ALA A 427 0.69 -13.06 9.99
C ALA A 427 -0.08 -13.50 8.73
N ILE A 428 0.48 -14.41 7.93
CA ILE A 428 -0.13 -14.94 6.71
C ILE A 428 -1.45 -15.66 7.03
N HIS A 429 -1.43 -16.54 8.04
CA HIS A 429 -2.56 -17.42 8.35
C HIS A 429 -3.65 -16.78 9.24
N GLU A 430 -3.30 -15.82 10.10
CA GLU A 430 -4.23 -15.28 11.11
C GLU A 430 -4.72 -13.86 10.81
N LEU A 431 -4.03 -13.06 9.99
CA LEU A 431 -4.46 -11.68 9.70
C LEU A 431 -5.90 -11.66 9.20
N HIS A 432 -6.75 -10.88 9.89
CA HIS A 432 -8.17 -10.81 9.57
C HIS A 432 -8.44 -9.95 8.33
N PHE A 433 -9.37 -10.41 7.50
CA PHE A 433 -9.94 -9.67 6.38
C PHE A 433 -11.45 -9.58 6.59
N THR A 434 -12.00 -8.39 6.40
CA THR A 434 -13.45 -8.16 6.44
C THR A 434 -14.06 -8.30 5.05
N GLN A 435 -15.38 -8.17 4.99
CA GLN A 435 -16.19 -8.46 3.81
C GLN A 435 -16.94 -7.25 3.30
N ALA A 436 -17.21 -7.27 2.00
CA ALA A 436 -18.04 -6.28 1.33
C ALA A 436 -18.78 -6.91 0.15
N CYS A 437 -20.04 -6.51 -0.02
CA CYS A 437 -20.89 -6.90 -1.12
C CYS A 437 -21.54 -5.67 -1.75
N LYS A 438 -21.48 -5.60 -3.08
CA LYS A 438 -22.05 -4.51 -3.89
C LYS A 438 -23.00 -5.07 -4.95
N VAL A 439 -24.12 -4.38 -5.17
CA VAL A 439 -25.02 -4.65 -6.30
C VAL A 439 -25.25 -3.37 -7.08
N ALA A 440 -24.84 -3.38 -8.35
CA ALA A 440 -25.07 -2.31 -9.30
C ALA A 440 -26.26 -2.67 -10.21
N LEU A 441 -27.22 -1.75 -10.35
CA LEU A 441 -28.43 -1.93 -11.15
C LEU A 441 -28.46 -0.92 -12.30
N HIS A 442 -28.89 -1.38 -13.47
CA HIS A 442 -28.98 -0.55 -14.67
C HIS A 442 -30.42 -0.09 -14.94
N TYR A 443 -30.58 1.21 -15.17
CA TYR A 443 -31.86 1.88 -15.44
C TYR A 443 -31.85 2.56 -16.82
N ARG A 444 -33.03 2.67 -17.45
CA ARG A 444 -33.17 3.30 -18.78
C ARG A 444 -32.99 4.82 -18.73
N THR A 445 -33.33 5.43 -17.60
CA THR A 445 -33.23 6.86 -17.36
C THR A 445 -32.69 7.13 -15.96
N ARG A 446 -32.32 8.39 -15.70
CA ARG A 446 -31.80 8.89 -14.43
C ARG A 446 -32.92 9.51 -13.61
N PHE A 447 -34.01 8.77 -13.41
CA PHE A 447 -35.22 9.29 -12.74
C PHE A 447 -34.96 9.83 -11.33
N TRP A 448 -33.88 9.40 -10.67
CA TRP A 448 -33.46 9.90 -9.35
C TRP A 448 -32.98 11.36 -9.39
N GLU A 449 -32.64 11.90 -10.56
CA GLU A 449 -32.24 13.30 -10.77
C GLU A 449 -33.46 14.22 -11.01
N GLU A 450 -34.68 13.67 -11.03
CA GLU A 450 -35.92 14.42 -11.27
C GLU A 450 -36.76 14.57 -9.99
N GLY A 451 -37.67 15.55 -9.99
CA GLY A 451 -38.66 15.73 -8.92
C GLY A 451 -38.28 16.77 -7.86
N ASN A 452 -38.88 16.65 -6.67
CA ASN A 452 -38.80 17.66 -5.61
C ASN A 452 -37.55 17.50 -4.71
N ASP A 453 -36.96 16.31 -4.67
CA ASP A 453 -35.73 16.01 -3.91
C ASP A 453 -34.75 15.20 -4.78
N PRO A 454 -34.20 15.82 -5.83
CA PRO A 454 -33.35 15.14 -6.79
C PRO A 454 -32.00 14.75 -6.17
N GLN A 455 -31.64 13.48 -6.34
CA GLN A 455 -30.36 12.91 -5.93
C GLN A 455 -29.42 12.93 -7.13
N TYR A 456 -28.23 13.51 -7.02
CA TYR A 456 -27.36 13.68 -8.20
C TYR A 456 -26.07 12.87 -8.15
N ARG A 457 -25.49 12.68 -6.96
CA ARG A 457 -24.17 12.09 -6.74
C ARG A 457 -24.09 11.54 -5.30
N GLY A 458 -22.94 10.97 -4.92
CA GLY A 458 -22.68 10.57 -3.55
C GLY A 458 -23.41 9.31 -3.11
N CYS A 459 -23.29 9.00 -1.83
CA CYS A 459 -23.88 7.82 -1.20
C CYS A 459 -24.78 8.23 -0.05
N ALA A 460 -25.87 7.51 0.16
CA ALA A 460 -26.75 7.66 1.30
C ALA A 460 -27.11 6.30 1.88
N SER A 461 -27.26 6.25 3.21
CA SER A 461 -27.78 5.05 3.87
C SER A 461 -29.26 4.88 3.55
N VAL A 462 -29.66 3.67 3.19
CA VAL A 462 -31.03 3.34 2.84
C VAL A 462 -31.72 2.75 4.07
N GLY A 463 -32.83 3.35 4.50
CA GLY A 463 -33.70 2.85 5.59
C GLY A 463 -34.44 1.53 5.29
N TYR A 464 -33.96 0.74 4.32
CA TYR A 464 -34.53 -0.54 3.93
C TYR A 464 -33.64 -1.69 4.42
N PRO A 465 -34.18 -2.67 5.18
CA PRO A 465 -33.39 -3.76 5.74
C PRO A 465 -32.57 -4.52 4.69
N GLY A 466 -31.26 -4.59 4.90
CA GLY A 466 -30.32 -5.30 4.03
C GLY A 466 -29.77 -4.50 2.85
N ALA A 467 -30.29 -3.31 2.56
CA ALA A 467 -29.81 -2.51 1.43
C ALA A 467 -28.42 -1.86 1.70
N GLY A 468 -28.14 -1.51 2.95
CA GLY A 468 -26.91 -0.80 3.31
C GLY A 468 -26.88 0.60 2.71
N ASP A 469 -25.75 0.95 2.10
CA ASP A 469 -25.58 2.23 1.41
C ASP A 469 -25.92 2.12 -0.08
N MET A 470 -26.40 3.22 -0.63
CA MET A 470 -26.72 3.36 -2.04
C MET A 470 -26.01 4.58 -2.61
N CYS A 471 -25.36 4.42 -3.75
CA CYS A 471 -24.57 5.48 -4.36
C CYS A 471 -25.00 5.77 -5.80
N TYR A 472 -25.14 7.06 -6.11
CA TYR A 472 -25.51 7.54 -7.43
C TYR A 472 -24.27 7.85 -8.28
N PRO A 473 -24.34 7.63 -9.60
CA PRO A 473 -23.20 7.82 -10.49
C PRO A 473 -22.73 9.28 -10.51
N PRO A 474 -21.43 9.54 -10.24
CA PRO A 474 -20.88 10.90 -10.14
C PRO A 474 -20.60 11.58 -11.49
N TYR A 475 -21.02 10.98 -12.61
CA TYR A 475 -20.69 11.41 -13.97
C TYR A 475 -21.98 11.65 -14.77
N GLN A 476 -21.92 12.40 -15.88
CA GLN A 476 -23.09 12.63 -16.77
C GLN A 476 -24.37 13.11 -16.05
N VAL A 477 -24.21 13.92 -15.00
CA VAL A 477 -25.34 14.50 -14.24
C VAL A 477 -26.18 15.41 -15.14
N ASN A 478 -27.50 15.37 -14.99
CA ASN A 478 -28.52 16.01 -15.83
C ASN A 478 -28.58 15.48 -17.28
N SER A 479 -28.05 14.29 -17.53
CA SER A 479 -28.24 13.62 -18.82
C SER A 479 -29.53 12.79 -18.82
N THR A 480 -30.07 12.50 -20.00
CA THR A 480 -31.32 11.73 -20.16
C THR A 480 -31.07 10.25 -20.50
N GLY A 481 -29.81 9.83 -20.59
CA GLY A 481 -29.41 8.50 -21.00
C GLY A 481 -29.54 7.45 -19.89
N PRO A 482 -29.33 6.17 -20.22
CA PRO A 482 -29.25 5.11 -19.23
C PRO A 482 -28.07 5.31 -18.29
N ALA A 483 -28.18 4.78 -17.08
CA ALA A 483 -27.12 4.85 -16.09
C ALA A 483 -27.18 3.67 -15.13
N VAL A 484 -26.08 3.48 -14.41
CA VAL A 484 -25.93 2.43 -13.40
C VAL A 484 -25.88 3.08 -12.03
N VAL A 485 -26.64 2.54 -11.09
CA VAL A 485 -26.67 2.95 -9.68
C VAL A 485 -26.12 1.81 -8.84
N LEU A 486 -25.25 2.12 -7.88
CA LEU A 486 -24.88 1.17 -6.85
C LEU A 486 -26.02 1.10 -5.84
N ALA A 487 -26.96 0.19 -6.06
CA ALA A 487 -28.20 0.06 -5.31
C ALA A 487 -27.99 -0.50 -3.90
N THR A 488 -26.94 -1.32 -3.71
CA THR A 488 -26.52 -1.78 -2.38
C THR A 488 -25.02 -1.78 -2.26
N PHE A 489 -24.55 -1.37 -1.09
CA PHE A 489 -23.19 -1.54 -0.61
C PHE A 489 -23.26 -1.89 0.88
N THR A 490 -22.81 -3.10 1.19
CA THR A 490 -22.85 -3.66 2.54
C THR A 490 -21.46 -4.14 2.92
N THR A 491 -21.14 -4.09 4.21
CA THR A 491 -19.84 -4.51 4.77
C THR A 491 -20.04 -5.45 5.97
N GLY A 492 -18.96 -6.09 6.42
CA GLY A 492 -18.92 -6.89 7.64
C GLY A 492 -19.98 -8.01 7.69
N ASN A 493 -20.66 -8.13 8.83
CA ASN A 493 -21.67 -9.17 9.06
C ASN A 493 -22.86 -9.08 8.10
N LEU A 494 -23.24 -7.85 7.69
CA LEU A 494 -24.32 -7.66 6.74
C LEU A 494 -23.90 -8.16 5.35
N ALA A 495 -22.69 -7.82 4.90
CA ALA A 495 -22.14 -8.35 3.65
C ALA A 495 -22.10 -9.87 3.64
N ARG A 496 -21.66 -10.51 4.74
CA ARG A 496 -21.70 -11.99 4.86
C ARG A 496 -23.11 -12.54 4.66
N THR A 497 -24.10 -11.90 5.27
CA THR A 497 -25.51 -12.29 5.13
C THR A 497 -25.99 -12.11 3.70
N MET A 498 -25.67 -10.98 3.06
CA MET A 498 -26.03 -10.70 1.67
C MET A 498 -25.30 -11.60 0.67
N SER A 499 -24.08 -12.04 0.99
CA SER A 499 -23.34 -13.03 0.20
C SER A 499 -24.10 -14.37 0.15
N ALA A 500 -24.68 -14.78 1.27
CA ALA A 500 -25.39 -16.05 1.41
C ALA A 500 -26.76 -16.11 0.73
N LEU A 501 -27.42 -14.98 0.44
CA LEU A 501 -28.76 -14.96 -0.20
C LEU A 501 -28.75 -15.48 -1.64
N GLY A 502 -27.59 -15.61 -2.28
CA GLY A 502 -27.50 -15.87 -3.72
C GLY A 502 -27.82 -14.63 -4.55
N GLU A 503 -27.54 -14.70 -5.85
CA GLU A 503 -27.58 -13.54 -6.74
C GLU A 503 -29.00 -13.00 -6.94
N VAL A 504 -29.96 -13.87 -7.29
CA VAL A 504 -31.34 -13.48 -7.61
C VAL A 504 -32.01 -12.75 -6.44
N ASP A 505 -31.89 -13.29 -5.23
CA ASP A 505 -32.54 -12.71 -4.05
C ASP A 505 -31.86 -11.41 -3.59
N HIS A 506 -30.52 -11.33 -3.69
CA HIS A 506 -29.80 -10.11 -3.35
C HIS A 506 -30.09 -8.98 -4.34
N VAL A 507 -30.16 -9.26 -5.64
CA VAL A 507 -30.54 -8.29 -6.67
C VAL A 507 -31.99 -7.84 -6.50
N ALA A 508 -32.90 -8.77 -6.19
CA ALA A 508 -34.28 -8.41 -5.88
C ALA A 508 -34.38 -7.55 -4.61
N LEU A 509 -33.52 -7.80 -3.61
CA LEU A 509 -33.44 -6.96 -2.41
C LEU A 509 -32.96 -5.54 -2.74
N ALA A 510 -31.90 -5.43 -3.54
CA ALA A 510 -31.38 -4.15 -4.02
C ALA A 510 -32.46 -3.34 -4.75
N GLN A 511 -33.21 -4.00 -5.65
CA GLN A 511 -34.30 -3.38 -6.38
C GLN A 511 -35.45 -2.95 -5.45
N ARG A 512 -35.79 -3.74 -4.42
CA ARG A 512 -36.77 -3.32 -3.41
C ARG A 512 -36.32 -2.08 -2.63
N GLY A 513 -35.02 -1.93 -2.35
CA GLY A 513 -34.45 -0.72 -1.76
C GLY A 513 -34.63 0.50 -2.67
N MET A 514 -34.35 0.36 -3.97
CA MET A 514 -34.57 1.42 -4.97
C MET A 514 -36.05 1.82 -5.08
N VAL A 515 -36.96 0.85 -5.10
CA VAL A 515 -38.42 1.09 -5.12
C VAL A 515 -38.90 1.72 -3.82
N HIS A 516 -38.31 1.36 -2.68
CA HIS A 516 -38.64 1.97 -1.39
C HIS A 516 -38.31 3.48 -1.38
N LEU A 517 -37.16 3.87 -1.94
CA LEU A 517 -36.73 5.27 -1.98
C LEU A 517 -37.43 6.09 -3.06
N HIS A 518 -37.52 5.57 -4.28
CA HIS A 518 -37.97 6.33 -5.44
C HIS A 518 -39.39 5.99 -5.90
N GLY A 519 -40.03 5.02 -5.26
CA GLY A 519 -41.35 4.54 -5.63
C GLY A 519 -41.34 3.68 -6.89
N LYS A 520 -42.53 3.55 -7.50
CA LYS A 520 -42.79 2.61 -8.60
C LYS A 520 -41.96 2.89 -9.86
N VAL A 521 -41.51 4.13 -10.07
CA VAL A 521 -40.67 4.48 -11.23
C VAL A 521 -39.40 3.65 -11.29
N ALA A 522 -38.78 3.33 -10.15
CA ALA A 522 -37.61 2.47 -10.11
C ALA A 522 -37.91 1.04 -10.63
N ASP A 523 -39.12 0.53 -10.41
CA ASP A 523 -39.52 -0.78 -10.94
C ASP A 523 -39.75 -0.72 -12.46
N GLU A 524 -40.40 0.35 -12.93
CA GLU A 524 -40.72 0.55 -14.34
C GLU A 524 -39.46 0.77 -15.19
N GLU A 525 -38.47 1.49 -14.65
CA GLU A 525 -37.23 1.87 -15.33
C GLU A 525 -36.12 0.82 -15.25
N PHE A 526 -36.24 -0.18 -14.37
CA PHE A 526 -35.23 -1.23 -14.23
C PHE A 526 -35.15 -2.06 -15.50
N THR A 527 -33.94 -2.23 -16.02
CA THR A 527 -33.71 -2.99 -17.26
C THR A 527 -33.55 -4.49 -17.06
N GLY A 528 -33.36 -4.93 -15.81
CA GLY A 528 -32.97 -6.30 -15.48
C GLY A 528 -31.45 -6.54 -15.50
N LEU A 529 -30.67 -5.65 -16.12
CA LEU A 529 -29.21 -5.75 -16.15
C LEU A 529 -28.61 -5.30 -14.82
N HIS A 530 -27.62 -6.05 -14.33
CA HIS A 530 -26.99 -5.82 -13.04
C HIS A 530 -25.58 -6.43 -12.99
N GLU A 531 -24.78 -6.00 -12.01
CA GLU A 531 -23.59 -6.69 -11.54
C GLU A 531 -23.70 -6.87 -10.02
N ARG A 532 -23.44 -8.08 -9.53
CA ARG A 532 -23.27 -8.35 -8.10
C ARG A 532 -21.83 -8.79 -7.86
N LEU A 533 -21.14 -8.13 -6.94
CA LEU A 533 -19.82 -8.53 -6.50
C LEU A 533 -19.74 -8.58 -4.98
N CYS A 534 -19.55 -9.79 -4.46
CA CYS A 534 -19.20 -10.04 -3.08
C CYS A 534 -17.73 -10.45 -3.01
N TRP A 535 -16.92 -9.67 -2.31
CA TRP A 535 -15.47 -9.88 -2.26
C TRP A 535 -15.05 -11.14 -1.48
N GLU A 536 -15.92 -11.67 -0.62
CA GLU A 536 -15.75 -12.98 0.03
C GLU A 536 -15.67 -14.11 -1.01
N ASP A 537 -16.50 -14.01 -2.06
CA ASP A 537 -16.67 -15.05 -3.07
C ASP A 537 -15.66 -14.89 -4.23
N ASP A 538 -14.88 -13.80 -4.27
CA ASP A 538 -13.87 -13.59 -5.31
C ASP A 538 -12.68 -14.52 -5.10
N GLU A 539 -12.51 -15.48 -6.01
CA GLU A 539 -11.54 -16.57 -5.90
C GLU A 539 -10.06 -16.13 -5.88
N PHE A 540 -9.77 -14.85 -6.16
CA PHE A 540 -8.43 -14.28 -6.16
C PHE A 540 -8.19 -13.33 -4.98
N GLN A 541 -9.24 -12.93 -4.26
CA GLN A 541 -9.12 -12.02 -3.11
C GLN A 541 -9.51 -12.67 -1.78
N GLY A 542 -10.55 -13.50 -1.73
CA GLY A 542 -10.99 -14.17 -0.49
C GLY A 542 -11.28 -13.21 0.67
N GLY A 543 -11.87 -12.05 0.37
CA GLY A 543 -12.07 -10.95 1.30
C GLY A 543 -11.98 -9.58 0.63
N ALA A 544 -12.56 -8.56 1.28
CA ALA A 544 -12.60 -7.19 0.75
C ALA A 544 -11.30 -6.42 1.06
N TRP A 545 -10.93 -6.34 2.34
CA TRP A 545 -9.71 -5.67 2.80
C TRP A 545 -9.26 -6.20 4.16
N ALA A 546 -8.01 -5.94 4.53
CA ALA A 546 -7.49 -6.32 5.84
C ALA A 546 -8.15 -5.46 6.92
N SER A 547 -8.64 -6.07 7.99
CA SER A 547 -9.22 -5.37 9.14
C SER A 547 -8.66 -6.03 10.39
N PRO A 548 -7.42 -5.72 10.78
CA PRO A 548 -6.72 -6.47 11.81
C PRO A 548 -7.47 -6.44 13.15
N LEU A 549 -7.64 -7.60 13.78
CA LEU A 549 -8.32 -7.69 15.07
C LEU A 549 -7.33 -7.52 16.23
N GLY A 550 -7.77 -6.93 17.34
CA GLY A 550 -6.99 -6.80 18.58
C GLY A 550 -5.58 -6.23 18.35
N ASN A 551 -4.55 -7.07 18.56
CA ASN A 551 -3.15 -6.68 18.40
C ASN A 551 -2.46 -7.15 17.11
N GLN A 552 -3.22 -7.70 16.15
CA GLN A 552 -2.64 -8.27 14.93
C GLN A 552 -1.75 -7.28 14.18
N GLN A 553 -2.16 -6.01 14.04
CA GLN A 553 -1.38 -5.02 13.30
C GLN A 553 0.00 -4.75 13.92
N GLU A 554 0.05 -4.35 15.19
CA GLU A 554 1.31 -4.11 15.92
C GLU A 554 2.19 -5.36 15.93
N ARG A 555 1.57 -6.52 16.09
CA ARG A 555 2.26 -7.80 16.19
C ARG A 555 2.87 -8.25 14.86
N PHE A 556 2.15 -8.09 13.75
CA PHE A 556 2.50 -8.72 12.47
C PHE A 556 3.30 -7.81 11.55
N LEU A 557 3.07 -6.49 11.56
CA LEU A 557 3.80 -5.56 10.67
C LEU A 557 5.34 -5.67 10.80
N PRO A 558 5.94 -5.82 12.01
CA PRO A 558 7.39 -5.97 12.13
C PRO A 558 7.98 -7.21 11.45
N ALA A 559 7.18 -8.27 11.26
CA ALA A 559 7.57 -9.46 10.51
C ALA A 559 7.32 -9.29 9.01
N ILE A 560 6.18 -8.69 8.64
CA ILE A 560 5.83 -8.39 7.24
C ILE A 560 6.86 -7.45 6.59
N TYR A 561 7.47 -6.55 7.36
CA TYR A 561 8.46 -5.57 6.87
C TYR A 561 9.89 -6.12 6.79
N ARG A 562 10.06 -7.45 6.87
CA ARG A 562 11.34 -8.13 6.66
C ARG A 562 11.30 -8.94 5.38
N THR A 563 12.42 -9.02 4.68
CA THR A 563 12.58 -10.02 3.63
C THR A 563 12.93 -11.35 4.27
N GLU A 564 12.08 -12.34 4.06
CA GLU A 564 12.36 -13.72 4.48
C GLU A 564 12.31 -14.63 3.24
N ALA A 565 13.25 -15.58 3.13
CA ALA A 565 13.31 -16.54 2.03
C ALA A 565 13.22 -15.87 0.63
N LYS A 566 13.90 -14.74 0.44
CA LYS A 566 13.87 -13.90 -0.78
C LYS A 566 12.48 -13.40 -1.19
N THR A 567 11.55 -13.34 -0.24
CA THR A 567 10.17 -12.91 -0.46
C THR A 567 9.91 -11.57 0.20
N VAL A 568 9.33 -10.63 -0.56
CA VAL A 568 8.83 -9.34 -0.09
C VAL A 568 7.32 -9.31 -0.30
N PHE A 569 6.54 -9.21 0.77
CA PHE A 569 5.09 -9.06 0.66
C PHE A 569 4.71 -7.59 0.49
N ILE A 570 3.79 -7.28 -0.42
CA ILE A 570 3.25 -5.94 -0.67
C ILE A 570 1.72 -5.98 -0.84
N GLY A 571 1.10 -4.81 -0.90
CA GLY A 571 -0.35 -4.64 -1.01
C GLY A 571 -0.96 -4.10 0.27
N GLU A 572 -2.23 -3.70 0.21
CA GLU A 572 -2.88 -2.95 1.29
C GLU A 572 -2.87 -3.66 2.66
N HIS A 573 -2.93 -5.00 2.68
CA HIS A 573 -2.85 -5.80 3.91
C HIS A 573 -1.48 -5.75 4.61
N THR A 574 -0.46 -5.22 3.92
CA THR A 574 0.90 -5.00 4.44
C THR A 574 1.19 -3.52 4.67
N ALA A 575 0.17 -2.66 4.68
CA ALA A 575 0.31 -1.27 5.06
C ALA A 575 -0.17 -1.07 6.50
N TYR A 576 0.09 0.11 7.07
CA TYR A 576 -0.44 0.48 8.38
C TYR A 576 -1.92 0.91 8.32
N THR A 577 -2.35 1.32 7.13
CA THR A 577 -3.71 1.72 6.82
C THR A 577 -4.33 0.69 5.90
N HIS A 578 -5.64 0.52 5.94
CA HIS A 578 -6.33 -0.55 5.22
C HIS A 578 -7.55 -0.03 4.45
N ALA A 579 -8.04 -0.83 3.50
CA ALA A 579 -9.18 -0.51 2.63
C ALA A 579 -8.97 0.61 1.58
N TRP A 580 -7.79 1.22 1.48
CA TRP A 580 -7.54 2.34 0.56
C TRP A 580 -6.52 2.03 -0.54
N LEU A 581 -6.65 2.75 -1.66
CA LEU A 581 -5.66 2.75 -2.73
C LEU A 581 -4.29 3.26 -2.26
N SER A 582 -4.29 4.27 -1.37
CA SER A 582 -3.07 4.80 -0.74
C SER A 582 -2.31 3.71 -0.03
N SER A 583 -2.98 2.89 0.79
CA SER A 583 -2.38 1.76 1.49
C SER A 583 -1.63 0.79 0.56
N ALA A 584 -2.24 0.44 -0.58
CA ALA A 584 -1.60 -0.44 -1.55
C ALA A 584 -0.41 0.23 -2.26
N VAL A 585 -0.51 1.54 -2.52
CA VAL A 585 0.56 2.35 -3.13
C VAL A 585 1.74 2.52 -2.17
N ASP A 586 1.48 2.90 -0.91
CA ASP A 586 2.50 3.07 0.13
C ASP A 586 3.28 1.77 0.38
N SER A 587 2.56 0.65 0.43
CA SER A 587 3.18 -0.67 0.55
C SER A 587 4.07 -1.02 -0.65
N ALA A 588 3.70 -0.63 -1.87
CA ALA A 588 4.54 -0.85 -3.03
C ALA A 588 5.83 0.00 -2.99
N PHE A 589 5.77 1.24 -2.50
CA PHE A 589 6.97 2.03 -2.22
C PHE A 589 7.86 1.34 -1.20
N ARG A 590 7.31 0.99 -0.03
CA ARG A 590 8.04 0.28 1.03
C ARG A 590 8.70 -0.99 0.50
N GLY A 591 7.94 -1.88 -0.13
CA GLY A 591 8.47 -3.16 -0.62
C GLY A 591 9.49 -3.01 -1.74
N THR A 592 9.34 -2.00 -2.62
CA THR A 592 10.35 -1.73 -3.65
C THR A 592 11.64 -1.21 -3.04
N ILE A 593 11.56 -0.29 -2.08
CA ILE A 593 12.72 0.22 -1.35
C ILE A 593 13.39 -0.90 -0.56
N GLN A 594 12.61 -1.73 0.13
CA GLN A 594 13.09 -2.93 0.82
C GLN A 594 13.91 -3.84 -0.11
N LEU A 595 13.39 -4.13 -1.30
CA LEU A 595 14.08 -4.94 -2.30
C LEU A 595 15.36 -4.26 -2.82
N LEU A 596 15.33 -2.96 -3.10
CA LEU A 596 16.51 -2.23 -3.55
C LEU A 596 17.60 -2.21 -2.48
N LEU A 597 17.23 -2.04 -1.20
CA LEU A 597 18.14 -2.13 -0.07
C LEU A 597 18.77 -3.52 0.05
N ASP A 598 18.00 -4.59 -0.11
CA ASP A 598 18.51 -5.97 -0.12
C ASP A 598 19.52 -6.22 -1.26
N LEU A 599 19.28 -5.60 -2.42
CA LEU A 599 20.17 -5.63 -3.58
C LEU A 599 21.41 -4.72 -3.40
N GLY A 600 21.41 -3.86 -2.36
CA GLY A 600 22.45 -2.86 -2.11
C GLY A 600 22.38 -1.64 -3.05
N LEU A 601 21.23 -1.43 -3.68
CA LEU A 601 20.91 -0.30 -4.58
C LEU A 601 20.33 0.88 -3.78
N VAL A 602 21.10 1.37 -2.81
CA VAL A 602 20.64 2.40 -1.87
C VAL A 602 20.43 3.76 -2.55
N ASP A 603 21.26 4.12 -3.53
CA ASP A 603 21.09 5.38 -4.28
C ASP A 603 19.79 5.37 -5.08
N GLU A 604 19.47 4.24 -5.71
CA GLU A 604 18.23 4.04 -6.43
C GLU A 604 17.01 4.08 -5.49
N ALA A 605 17.13 3.53 -4.28
CA ALA A 605 16.10 3.66 -3.26
C ALA A 605 15.89 5.13 -2.85
N ARG A 606 16.98 5.88 -2.65
CA ARG A 606 16.95 7.31 -2.32
C ARG A 606 16.33 8.13 -3.46
N GLU A 607 16.70 7.86 -4.70
CA GLU A 607 16.14 8.51 -5.90
C GLU A 607 14.62 8.36 -5.95
N ILE A 608 14.09 7.17 -5.63
CA ILE A 608 12.63 6.95 -5.54
C ILE A 608 12.02 7.77 -4.41
N VAL A 609 12.59 7.75 -3.21
CA VAL A 609 12.07 8.51 -2.07
C VAL A 609 12.03 10.00 -2.36
N GLU A 610 13.11 10.56 -2.92
CA GLU A 610 13.21 11.99 -3.26
C GLU A 610 12.27 12.37 -4.41
N SER A 611 12.26 11.58 -5.50
CA SER A 611 11.46 11.90 -6.70
C SER A 611 9.95 11.89 -6.45
N TRP A 612 9.49 11.09 -5.48
CA TRP A 612 8.08 10.96 -5.12
C TRP A 612 7.74 11.69 -3.82
N GLU A 613 8.74 12.29 -3.16
CA GLU A 613 8.66 12.83 -1.80
C GLU A 613 7.99 11.83 -0.84
N ALA A 614 8.47 10.59 -0.78
CA ALA A 614 7.89 9.55 0.05
C ALA A 614 8.22 9.76 1.55
N ARG A 615 7.66 10.82 2.16
CA ARG A 615 8.07 11.38 3.46
C ARG A 615 8.01 10.42 4.66
N TRP A 616 7.25 9.34 4.58
CA TRP A 616 7.17 8.31 5.64
C TRP A 616 8.26 7.24 5.57
N ILE A 617 9.15 7.32 4.59
CA ILE A 617 10.29 6.42 4.42
C ILE A 617 11.57 7.19 4.71
N LYS A 618 12.33 6.71 5.69
CA LYS A 618 13.63 7.26 6.07
C LYS A 618 14.76 6.38 5.54
N LEU A 619 15.74 6.96 4.86
CA LEU A 619 16.89 6.28 4.26
C LEU A 619 18.22 6.92 4.66
#